data_AF-A0A2M6YQR3-F1
#
_entry.id   AF-A0A2M6YQR3-F1
#
_cell.length_a   1.000
_cell.length_b   1.000
_cell.length_c   1.000
_cell.angle_alpha   90.00
_cell.angle_beta   90.00
_cell.angle_gamma   90.00
#
_symmetry.space_group_name_H-M   'P 1'
#
loop_
_entity.id
_entity.type
_entity.pdbx_description
1 polymer ?
#
loop_
_entity_poly.entity_id
_entity_poly.type
_entity_poly.pdbx_seq_one_letter_code
_entity_poly.pdbx_strand_id
1 'polypeptide(L)' 'MPANWYVLHSKPNKEELLWEQLNIRKVETFYPRIRVQTVNPRARKVKAYFPGYVFVHVDLKEIG' A
#
# COMPACT_ATOMS: atom_id res chain seq x y z
N MET A 1 -16.89 15.90 0.23
CA MET A 1 -17.09 15.54 1.66
C MET A 1 -15.68 15.60 2.28
N PRO A 2 -15.43 15.37 3.58
CA PRO A 2 -14.03 15.25 3.99
C PRO A 2 -13.43 13.98 3.38
N ALA A 3 -12.19 14.07 2.91
CA ALA A 3 -11.40 12.88 2.59
C ALA A 3 -11.27 12.06 3.87
N ASN A 4 -11.49 10.74 3.77
CA ASN A 4 -11.39 9.83 4.90
C ASN A 4 -10.29 8.80 4.63
N TRP A 5 -9.75 8.26 5.72
CA TRP A 5 -8.83 7.15 5.65
C TRP A 5 -9.59 5.83 5.49
N TYR A 6 -9.29 5.11 4.43
CA TYR A 6 -9.79 3.77 4.16
C TYR A 6 -8.64 2.78 4.12
N VAL A 7 -8.98 1.52 4.34
CA VAL A 7 -8.04 0.41 4.25
C VAL A 7 -8.41 -0.46 3.06
N LEU A 8 -7.45 -0.68 2.18
CA LEU A 8 -7.56 -1.63 1.08
C LEU A 8 -6.86 -2.92 1.47
N HIS A 9 -7.58 -4.03 1.37
CA HIS A 9 -7.00 -5.36 1.49
C HIS A 9 -6.54 -5.83 0.11
N SER A 10 -5.24 -6.08 -0.04
CA SER A 10 -4.63 -6.56 -1.29
C SER A 10 -4.34 -8.04 -1.25
N LYS A 11 -4.27 -8.67 -2.42
CA LYS A 11 -3.76 -10.04 -2.52
C LYS A 11 -2.27 -10.05 -2.14
N PRO A 12 -1.80 -11.08 -1.43
CA PRO A 12 -0.39 -11.20 -1.05
C PRO A 12 0.52 -11.12 -2.29
N ASN A 13 1.62 -10.36 -2.18
CA ASN A 13 2.58 -10.03 -3.25
C ASN A 13 2.10 -9.01 -4.30
N LYS A 14 0.84 -8.58 -4.28
CA LYS A 14 0.32 -7.54 -5.19
C LYS A 14 0.21 -6.16 -4.55
N GLU A 15 0.65 -6.01 -3.30
CA GLU A 15 0.59 -4.75 -2.57
C GLU A 15 1.43 -3.65 -3.23
N GLU A 16 2.61 -4.01 -3.75
CA GLU A 16 3.50 -3.08 -4.45
C GLU A 16 2.88 -2.55 -5.73
N LEU A 17 2.31 -3.44 -6.55
CA LEU A 17 1.61 -3.05 -7.77
C LEU A 17 0.38 -2.19 -7.47
N LEU A 18 -0.39 -2.53 -6.42
CA LEU A 18 -1.52 -1.71 -5.98
C LEU A 18 -1.06 -0.31 -5.56
N TRP A 19 0.02 -0.22 -4.79
CA TRP A 19 0.59 1.05 -4.35
C TRP A 19 1.07 1.90 -5.54
N GLU A 20 1.74 1.29 -6.52
CA GLU A 20 2.14 1.99 -7.75
C GLU A 20 0.93 2.53 -8.53
N GLN A 21 -0.13 1.73 -8.68
CA GLN A 21 -1.35 2.17 -9.35
C GLN A 21 -2.03 3.33 -8.62
N LEU A 22 -2.07 3.31 -7.30
CA LEU A 22 -2.61 4.41 -6.49
C LEU A 22 -1.75 5.67 -6.63
N ASN A 23 -0.43 5.52 -6.69
CA ASN A 23 0.50 6.62 -6.89
C ASN A 23 0.32 7.28 -8.26
N ILE A 24 0.13 6.49 -9.32
CA ILE A 24 -0.17 6.99 -10.68
C ILE A 24 -1.46 7.80 -10.69
N ARG A 25 -2.47 7.37 -9.94
CA ARG A 25 -3.75 8.08 -9.78
C ARG A 25 -3.65 9.30 -8.86
N LYS A 26 -2.45 9.62 -8.34
CA LYS A 26 -2.19 10.68 -7.36
C LYS A 26 -3.06 10.59 -6.11
N VAL A 27 -3.43 9.37 -5.73
CA VAL A 27 -4.15 9.10 -4.50
C VAL A 27 -3.17 9.17 -3.34
N GLU A 28 -3.53 9.90 -2.29
CA GLU A 28 -2.77 9.90 -1.04
C GLU A 28 -2.81 8.49 -0.44
N THR A 29 -1.62 7.87 -0.32
CA THR A 29 -1.50 6.51 0.17
C THR A 29 -0.43 6.40 1.23
N PHE A 30 -0.71 5.60 2.25
CA PHE A 30 0.22 5.27 3.30
C PHE A 30 0.48 3.76 3.29
N TYR A 31 1.69 3.41 2.84
CA TYR A 31 2.16 2.04 2.76
C TYR A 31 3.52 1.93 3.47
N PRO A 32 3.54 1.71 4.80
CA PRO A 32 4.78 1.63 5.56
C PRO A 32 5.56 0.36 5.21
N ARG A 33 6.84 0.52 4.89
CA ARG A 33 7.76 -0.56 4.49
C ARG A 33 8.95 -0.57 5.44
N ILE A 34 9.34 -1.75 5.88
CA ILE A 34 10.49 -1.95 6.76
C ILE A 34 11.55 -2.81 6.08
N ARG A 35 12.81 -2.42 6.26
CA ARG A 35 13.95 -3.21 5.81
C ARG A 35 14.23 -4.31 6.84
N VAL A 36 14.26 -5.55 6.38
CA VAL A 36 14.50 -6.73 7.21
C VAL A 36 15.79 -7.41 6.79
N GLN A 37 16.53 -7.93 7.76
CA GLN A 37 17.64 -8.82 7.48
C GLN A 37 17.08 -10.21 7.18
N THR A 38 17.35 -10.73 5.98
CA THR A 38 16.89 -12.05 5.56
C THR A 38 18.06 -13.01 5.45
N VAL A 39 17.92 -14.21 6.04
CA VAL A 39 18.91 -15.28 5.90
C VAL A 39 18.99 -15.83 4.48
N ASN A 40 17.88 -15.84 3.75
CA ASN A 40 17.84 -16.27 2.36
C ASN A 40 18.26 -15.10 1.44
N PRO A 41 19.33 -15.22 0.64
CA PRO A 41 19.78 -14.15 -0.25
C PRO A 41 18.77 -13.78 -1.35
N ARG A 42 17.84 -14.68 -1.70
CA ARG A 42 16.76 -14.44 -2.68
C ARG A 42 15.49 -13.83 -2.06
N ALA A 43 15.42 -13.72 -0.73
CA ALA A 43 14.24 -13.17 -0.08
C ALA A 43 14.18 -11.64 -0.20
N ARG A 44 12.96 -11.09 -0.19
CA ARG A 44 12.75 -9.64 -0.19
C ARG A 44 13.33 -9.03 1.09
N LYS A 45 14.28 -8.11 0.92
CA LYS A 45 14.91 -7.33 2.01
C LYS A 45 14.01 -6.20 2.54
N VAL A 46 12.92 -5.89 1.83
CA VAL A 46 11.94 -4.88 2.21
C VAL A 46 10.58 -5.57 2.27
N LYS A 47 9.92 -5.46 3.42
CA LYS A 47 8.58 -6.03 3.65
C LYS A 47 7.60 -4.94 4.03
N ALA A 48 6.33 -5.16 3.68
CA ALA A 48 5.24 -4.36 4.24
C ALA A 48 5.26 -4.49 5.76
N TYR A 49 5.06 -3.37 6.46
CA TYR A 49 4.89 -3.39 7.91
C TYR A 49 3.55 -4.05 8.28
N PHE A 50 2.52 -3.77 7.48
CA PHE A 50 1.20 -4.41 7.55
C PHE A 50 0.95 -5.21 6.27
N PRO A 51 1.35 -6.50 6.21
CA PRO A 51 1.16 -7.32 5.02
C PRO A 51 -0.33 -7.45 4.70
N GLY A 52 -0.68 -7.26 3.43
CA GLY A 52 -2.03 -7.31 2.91
C GLY A 52 -2.82 -6.00 3.04
N TYR A 53 -2.30 -4.98 3.73
CA TYR A 53 -3.03 -3.74 3.99
C TYR A 53 -2.34 -2.51 3.40
N VAL A 54 -3.11 -1.68 2.69
CA VAL A 54 -2.68 -0.38 2.21
C VAL A 54 -3.68 0.66 2.68
N PHE A 55 -3.19 1.72 3.31
CA PHE A 55 -4.04 2.82 3.77
C PHE A 55 -4.15 3.85 2.65
N VAL A 56 -5.36 4.33 2.40
CA VAL A 56 -5.63 5.33 1.35
C VAL A 56 -6.46 6.46 1.93
N HIS A 57 -6.10 7.68 1.57
CA HIS A 57 -6.84 8.87 1.95
C HIS A 57 -7.54 9.40 0.70
N VAL A 58 -8.86 9.24 0.63
CA VAL A 58 -9.63 9.58 -0.56
C VAL A 58 -10.96 10.23 -0.19
N ASP A 59 -11.40 11.16 -1.02
CA ASP A 59 -12.81 11.58 -1.06
C ASP A 59 -13.56 10.68 -2.06
N LEU A 60 -14.54 9.94 -1.56
CA LEU A 60 -15.30 8.98 -2.37
C LEU A 60 -16.26 9.65 -3.38
N LYS A 61 -16.52 10.97 -3.27
CA LYS A 61 -17.37 11.69 -4.23
C LYS A 61 -16.59 12.15 -5.45
N GLU A 62 -15.31 12.43 -5.32
CA GLU A 62 -14.46 12.87 -6.44
C GLU A 62 -14.01 11.70 -7.34
N ILE A 63 -13.99 10.48 -6.80
CA ILE A 63 -13.52 9.26 -7.49
C ILE A 63 -14.67 8.43 -8.09
N GLY A 64 -15.93 8.85 -7.89
CA GLY A 64 -17.16 8.13 -8.31
C GLY A 64 -17.72 8.57 -9.66
#